data_AF-A0A9D8QV45-F1
#
_entry.id   AF-A0A9D8QV45-F1
#
_cell.length_a   1.000
_cell.length_b   1.000
_cell.length_c   1.000
_cell.angle_alpha   90.00
_cell.angle_beta   90.00
_cell.angle_gamma   90.00
#
_symmetry.space_group_name_H-M   'P 1'
#
loop_
_entity.id
_entity.type
_entity.pdbx_description
1 polymer ?
#
loop_
_entity_poly.entity_id
_entity_poly.type
_entity_poly.pdbx_seq_one_letter_code
_entity_poly.pdbx_strand_id
1 'polypeptide(L)'
;ESFDSDTSKYVFGPVWDLDWCFGYERSHNYFQNESTANYWKDMTSMEVTAFVRDIRFKYEPLGVLYRQLWEKFMQNDLQELLEYCQDYYDFAHNSFDQNKQKWGDGTNYAQQAKTAASWLSTRTQKIYDDIVAGVRPYIPDPVEPVEFANNKLYTITCQRGDLILSQDHNGLEAGQSAWWSVTDEEKQFAIINIEGTSYLYSPYLKKFLQTGTASNGLWVDELGSPIIIDMTHPNGEYQYMISTISEYGSTLWFNNNTSTMVINGYSNPDAGNRWKITEVGSFDPTEALELAAGSMFAVTNRFIWEGKVIGTETHQMPKGSEPPTPSDEWKNAFISLIEPADMPYEITEDVTLDYEVQWYGPFNFSEAFDDAYWYNMTIRSDYFVGRQEEEPYYPSEVDEETLLYDGDYFWAFGGDPYHVKVYNYTTGFGKTLTAVGDYALMRTGDYAWDLLPNRDGFVLRKPETEYSCLNQFGGVGGPLKFWNDKRSLTDNGSTFRIFEANPSGISSPLAISGGTGNESYNLAGQRVSGRYKGIVIKNGRKVLVK
;
A
#
# COMPACT_ATOMS: atom_id res chain seq x y z
N GLU A 1 1.71 7.81 -11.19
CA GLU A 1 3.01 7.20 -10.84
C GLU A 1 3.65 6.66 -12.10
N SER A 2 4.98 6.70 -12.19
CA SER A 2 5.72 6.04 -13.28
C SER A 2 5.86 4.56 -12.94
N PHE A 3 5.48 3.66 -13.84
CA PHE A 3 5.63 2.21 -13.64
C PHE A 3 7.10 1.76 -13.52
N ASP A 4 8.03 2.64 -13.88
CA ASP A 4 9.48 2.43 -13.77
C ASP A 4 10.08 3.13 -12.53
N SER A 5 9.24 3.53 -11.56
CA SER A 5 9.70 4.18 -10.33
C SER A 5 10.14 3.13 -9.31
N ASP A 6 11.37 3.25 -8.82
CA ASP A 6 11.95 2.45 -7.73
C ASP A 6 11.17 2.55 -6.40
N THR A 7 10.15 3.40 -6.33
CA THR A 7 9.26 3.62 -5.17
C THR A 7 7.92 2.87 -5.26
N SER A 8 7.70 2.05 -6.29
CA SER A 8 6.43 1.34 -6.48
C SER A 8 6.31 0.18 -5.48
N LYS A 9 5.25 0.15 -4.65
CA LYS A 9 5.00 -0.89 -3.64
C LYS A 9 4.85 -2.30 -4.23
N TYR A 10 4.40 -2.38 -5.49
CA TYR A 10 4.27 -3.62 -6.25
C TYR A 10 4.82 -3.39 -7.65
N VAL A 11 5.91 -4.09 -7.98
CA VAL A 11 6.45 -4.14 -9.32
C VAL A 11 6.07 -5.50 -9.89
N PHE A 12 5.37 -5.50 -11.03
CA PHE A 12 5.28 -6.73 -11.82
C PHE A 12 6.70 -7.05 -12.27
N GLY A 13 7.25 -8.15 -11.71
CA GLY A 13 8.62 -8.57 -11.96
C GLY A 13 8.92 -8.77 -13.45
N PRO A 14 10.20 -9.00 -13.81
CA PRO A 14 10.56 -9.23 -15.19
C PRO A 14 9.68 -10.33 -15.76
N VAL A 15 9.07 -10.07 -16.91
CA VAL A 15 8.13 -11.00 -17.49
C VAL A 15 8.86 -12.31 -17.79
N TRP A 16 8.34 -13.41 -17.25
CA TRP A 16 8.92 -14.74 -17.35
C TRP A 16 8.01 -15.63 -18.18
N ASP A 17 8.60 -16.55 -18.95
CA ASP A 17 7.88 -17.60 -19.68
C ASP A 17 6.82 -17.09 -20.68
N LEU A 18 7.22 -16.21 -21.61
CA LEU A 18 6.36 -15.69 -22.68
C LEU A 18 6.38 -16.54 -23.96
N ASP A 19 6.81 -17.80 -23.88
CA ASP A 19 6.79 -18.73 -25.01
C ASP A 19 5.36 -19.17 -25.39
N TRP A 20 4.34 -18.93 -24.55
CA TRP A 20 2.93 -19.19 -24.89
C TRP A 20 2.16 -17.92 -25.30
N CYS A 21 2.87 -16.89 -25.76
CA CYS A 21 2.29 -15.61 -26.18
C CYS A 21 2.22 -15.48 -27.72
N PHE A 22 1.88 -14.26 -28.18
CA PHE A 22 1.96 -13.87 -29.59
C PHE A 22 1.16 -14.76 -30.56
N GLY A 23 -0.09 -15.05 -30.19
CA GLY A 23 -1.00 -15.82 -31.05
C GLY A 23 -0.67 -17.31 -31.13
N TYR A 24 -0.08 -17.86 -30.06
CA TYR A 24 0.12 -19.29 -29.87
C TYR A 24 -1.21 -20.03 -29.62
N GLU A 25 -1.39 -21.21 -30.23
CA GLU A 25 -2.61 -22.04 -30.12
C GLU A 25 -2.30 -23.49 -29.70
N ARG A 26 -1.32 -23.72 -28.82
CA ARG A 26 -0.92 -25.09 -28.39
C ARG A 26 -0.46 -26.01 -29.54
N SER A 27 -0.27 -25.43 -30.73
CA SER A 27 0.07 -26.12 -31.97
C SER A 27 1.55 -26.00 -32.32
N HIS A 28 2.37 -25.42 -31.42
CA HIS A 28 3.77 -25.05 -31.66
C HIS A 28 3.97 -24.03 -32.80
N ASN A 29 2.88 -23.40 -33.25
CA ASN A 29 2.91 -22.32 -34.23
C ASN A 29 2.57 -21.00 -33.55
N TYR A 30 3.31 -19.97 -33.91
CA TYR A 30 3.16 -18.61 -33.42
C TYR A 30 2.56 -17.71 -34.49
N PHE A 31 1.94 -16.61 -34.07
CA PHE A 31 1.37 -15.59 -34.94
C PHE A 31 0.25 -16.12 -35.86
N GLN A 32 -0.48 -17.16 -35.42
CA GLN A 32 -1.57 -17.78 -36.17
C GLN A 32 -2.94 -17.30 -35.72
N ASN A 33 -3.10 -17.10 -34.41
CA ASN A 33 -4.32 -16.61 -33.81
C ASN A 33 -4.69 -15.22 -34.36
N GLU A 34 -5.99 -14.92 -34.46
CA GLU A 34 -6.47 -13.69 -35.06
C GLU A 34 -5.89 -12.45 -34.33
N SER A 35 -5.09 -11.65 -35.04
CA SER A 35 -4.45 -10.45 -34.49
C SER A 35 -5.48 -9.38 -34.06
N THR A 36 -6.69 -9.43 -34.60
CA THR A 36 -7.80 -8.52 -34.29
C THR A 36 -8.72 -8.95 -33.15
N ALA A 37 -8.53 -10.14 -32.56
CA ALA A 37 -9.39 -10.69 -31.52
C ALA A 37 -9.45 -9.81 -30.25
N ASN A 38 -10.62 -9.75 -29.59
CA ASN A 38 -10.78 -8.98 -28.35
C ASN A 38 -10.64 -9.86 -27.10
N TYR A 39 -9.39 -10.18 -26.75
CA TYR A 39 -9.07 -11.01 -25.59
C TYR A 39 -9.57 -10.44 -24.23
N TRP A 40 -9.99 -9.18 -24.18
CA TRP A 40 -10.58 -8.59 -22.97
C TRP A 40 -12.02 -9.00 -22.71
N LYS A 41 -12.76 -9.32 -23.78
CA LYS A 41 -14.16 -9.76 -23.71
C LYS A 41 -14.28 -11.28 -23.49
N ASP A 42 -13.25 -12.02 -23.91
CA ASP A 42 -13.26 -13.48 -23.92
C ASP A 42 -12.55 -14.11 -22.69
N MET A 43 -12.04 -13.29 -21.76
CA MET A 43 -11.50 -13.72 -20.46
C MET A 43 -12.63 -14.23 -19.55
N THR A 44 -12.93 -15.52 -19.66
CA THR A 44 -14.04 -16.17 -18.93
C THR A 44 -13.60 -17.16 -17.85
N SER A 45 -12.30 -17.43 -17.70
CA SER A 45 -11.82 -18.57 -16.89
C SER A 45 -10.51 -18.37 -16.11
N MET A 46 -9.97 -17.16 -15.98
CA MET A 46 -8.73 -16.94 -15.20
C MET A 46 -9.05 -16.44 -13.77
N GLU A 47 -8.36 -17.00 -12.77
CA GLU A 47 -8.44 -16.59 -11.35
C GLU A 47 -8.09 -15.11 -11.14
N VAL A 48 -7.33 -14.50 -12.07
CA VAL A 48 -6.84 -13.11 -12.01
C VAL A 48 -7.76 -12.12 -12.76
N THR A 49 -8.87 -12.59 -13.35
CA THR A 49 -9.73 -11.75 -14.22
C THR A 49 -10.27 -10.51 -13.49
N ALA A 50 -10.58 -10.62 -12.20
CA ALA A 50 -11.05 -9.50 -11.38
C ALA A 50 -9.97 -8.41 -11.25
N PHE A 51 -8.75 -8.78 -10.89
CA PHE A 51 -7.63 -7.85 -10.72
C PHE A 51 -7.30 -7.08 -12.01
N VAL A 52 -7.17 -7.79 -13.13
CA VAL A 52 -6.83 -7.13 -14.42
C VAL A 52 -8.00 -6.26 -14.92
N ARG A 53 -9.24 -6.70 -14.69
CA ARG A 53 -10.43 -5.90 -15.01
C ARG A 53 -10.48 -4.63 -14.17
N ASP A 54 -10.15 -4.72 -12.89
CA ASP A 54 -10.23 -3.60 -11.96
C ASP A 54 -9.18 -2.52 -12.29
N ILE A 55 -7.93 -2.92 -12.57
CA ILE A 55 -6.88 -2.00 -13.07
C ILE A 55 -7.30 -1.31 -14.36
N ARG A 56 -7.93 -2.05 -15.29
CA ARG A 56 -8.22 -1.53 -16.62
C ARG A 56 -9.50 -0.70 -16.70
N PHE A 57 -10.50 -1.02 -15.88
CA PHE A 57 -11.86 -0.50 -16.05
C PHE A 57 -12.43 0.22 -14.81
N LYS A 58 -11.81 0.14 -13.62
CA LYS A 58 -12.33 0.82 -12.42
C LYS A 58 -11.65 2.16 -12.09
N TYR A 59 -10.41 2.40 -12.52
CA TYR A 59 -9.66 3.59 -12.13
C TYR A 59 -9.20 4.43 -13.34
N GLU A 60 -9.83 5.59 -13.52
CA GLU A 60 -9.62 6.44 -14.70
C GLU A 60 -8.17 6.97 -14.86
N PRO A 61 -7.46 7.40 -13.80
CA PRO A 61 -6.08 7.84 -13.95
C PRO A 61 -5.17 6.76 -14.54
N LEU A 62 -5.40 5.49 -14.21
CA LEU A 62 -4.69 4.36 -14.83
C LEU A 62 -5.05 4.19 -16.31
N GLY A 63 -6.31 4.42 -16.68
CA GLY A 63 -6.72 4.43 -18.09
C GLY A 63 -6.08 5.56 -18.92
N VAL A 64 -5.78 6.70 -18.31
CA VAL A 64 -5.01 7.79 -18.95
C VAL A 64 -3.54 7.42 -19.10
N LEU A 65 -2.92 6.90 -18.02
CA LEU A 65 -1.53 6.44 -18.05
C LEU A 65 -1.33 5.30 -19.07
N TYR A 66 -2.27 4.36 -19.14
CA TYR A 66 -2.24 3.25 -20.10
C TYR A 66 -2.33 3.75 -21.54
N ARG A 67 -3.18 4.75 -21.82
CA ARG A 67 -3.23 5.40 -23.14
C ARG A 67 -1.91 6.08 -23.47
N GLN A 68 -1.36 6.88 -22.55
CA GLN A 68 -0.09 7.58 -22.76
C GLN A 68 1.07 6.60 -23.02
N LEU A 69 1.09 5.45 -22.33
CA LEU A 69 2.06 4.39 -22.56
C LEU A 69 1.93 3.80 -23.96
N TRP A 70 0.70 3.51 -24.41
CA TRP A 70 0.46 3.02 -25.77
C TRP A 70 0.76 4.07 -26.83
N GLU A 71 0.44 5.34 -26.61
CA GLU A 71 0.80 6.45 -27.51
C GLU A 71 2.33 6.55 -27.64
N LYS A 72 3.06 6.52 -26.51
CA LYS A 72 4.52 6.53 -26.49
C LYS A 72 5.09 5.32 -27.24
N PHE A 73 4.55 4.12 -26.96
CA PHE A 73 4.98 2.89 -27.61
C PHE A 73 4.74 2.93 -29.12
N MET A 74 3.55 3.32 -29.56
CA MET A 74 3.21 3.42 -30.99
C MET A 74 4.06 4.48 -31.71
N GLN A 75 4.42 5.57 -31.04
CA GLN A 75 5.21 6.66 -31.62
C GLN A 75 6.72 6.36 -31.66
N ASN A 76 7.26 5.73 -30.62
CA ASN A 76 8.71 5.65 -30.41
C ASN A 76 9.27 4.22 -30.49
N ASP A 77 8.51 3.21 -30.05
CA ASP A 77 9.07 1.89 -29.74
C ASP A 77 8.57 0.79 -30.71
N LEU A 78 7.42 0.98 -31.35
CA LEU A 78 6.84 -0.01 -32.27
C LEU A 78 7.78 -0.33 -33.43
N GLN A 79 8.40 0.69 -34.03
CA GLN A 79 9.30 0.49 -35.16
C GLN A 79 10.52 -0.36 -34.76
N GLU A 80 11.10 -0.09 -33.58
CA GLU A 80 12.21 -0.88 -33.03
C GLU A 80 11.80 -2.34 -32.82
N LEU A 81 10.61 -2.61 -32.29
CA LEU A 81 10.08 -3.98 -32.15
C LEU A 81 9.93 -4.69 -33.50
N LEU A 82 9.46 -3.99 -34.53
CA LEU A 82 9.29 -4.56 -35.87
C LEU A 82 10.63 -4.86 -36.53
N GLU A 83 11.63 -4.00 -36.34
CA GLU A 83 13.01 -4.19 -36.81
C GLU A 83 13.69 -5.35 -36.10
N TYR A 84 13.51 -5.45 -34.77
CA TYR A 84 14.05 -6.54 -33.96
C TYR A 84 13.68 -7.94 -34.48
N CYS A 85 12.48 -8.09 -35.06
CA CYS A 85 12.07 -9.38 -35.65
C CYS A 85 13.01 -9.85 -36.77
N GLN A 86 13.45 -8.93 -37.63
CA GLN A 86 14.38 -9.23 -38.72
C GLN A 86 15.83 -9.29 -38.21
N ASP A 87 16.23 -8.37 -37.33
CA ASP A 87 17.58 -8.34 -36.76
C ASP A 87 17.90 -9.62 -35.99
N TYR A 88 16.94 -10.13 -35.21
CA TYR A 88 17.11 -11.39 -34.48
C TYR A 88 17.23 -12.59 -35.43
N TYR A 89 16.47 -12.60 -36.53
CA TYR A 89 16.66 -13.61 -37.57
C TYR A 89 18.05 -13.50 -38.19
N ASP A 90 18.50 -12.30 -38.57
CA ASP A 90 19.82 -12.10 -39.19
C ASP A 90 20.95 -12.50 -38.23
N PHE A 91 20.78 -12.26 -36.93
CA PHE A 91 21.69 -12.74 -35.90
C PHE A 91 21.71 -14.28 -35.78
N ALA A 92 20.53 -14.91 -35.71
CA ALA A 92 20.39 -16.32 -35.36
C ALA A 92 20.34 -17.29 -36.56
N HIS A 93 20.22 -16.81 -37.79
CA HIS A 93 19.96 -17.67 -38.97
C HIS A 93 21.00 -18.76 -39.18
N ASN A 94 22.29 -18.50 -38.90
CA ASN A 94 23.35 -19.50 -38.98
C ASN A 94 23.10 -20.67 -38.02
N SER A 95 22.58 -20.41 -36.82
CA SER A 95 22.22 -21.44 -35.85
C SER A 95 20.99 -22.23 -36.33
N PHE A 96 20.01 -21.57 -36.95
CA PHE A 96 18.85 -22.25 -37.54
C PHE A 96 19.26 -23.18 -38.70
N ASP A 97 20.20 -22.75 -39.54
CA ASP A 97 20.73 -23.57 -40.63
C ASP A 97 21.51 -24.79 -40.11
N GLN A 98 22.27 -24.62 -39.03
CA GLN A 98 22.96 -25.74 -38.38
C GLN A 98 22.00 -26.71 -37.70
N ASN A 99 20.95 -26.19 -37.04
CA ASN A 99 19.88 -27.03 -36.48
C ASN A 99 19.18 -27.82 -37.58
N LYS A 100 18.88 -27.20 -38.73
CA LYS A 100 18.30 -27.89 -39.90
C LYS A 100 19.14 -29.05 -40.38
N GLN A 101 20.46 -28.85 -40.45
CA GLN A 101 21.38 -29.91 -40.85
C GLN A 101 21.42 -31.06 -39.84
N LYS A 102 21.29 -30.76 -38.55
CA LYS A 102 21.48 -31.75 -37.47
C LYS A 102 20.18 -32.45 -37.03
N TRP A 103 19.05 -31.76 -37.02
CA TRP A 103 17.78 -32.22 -36.44
C TRP A 103 16.61 -32.20 -37.44
N GLY A 104 16.79 -31.62 -38.62
CA GLY A 104 15.72 -31.49 -39.62
C GLY A 104 14.66 -30.43 -39.29
N ASP A 105 14.84 -29.67 -38.22
CA ASP A 105 14.07 -28.48 -37.84
C ASP A 105 14.84 -27.21 -38.23
N GLY A 106 14.22 -26.12 -38.66
CA GLY A 106 15.02 -24.97 -39.17
C GLY A 106 14.53 -24.30 -40.44
N THR A 107 13.42 -24.76 -41.03
CA THR A 107 12.89 -24.17 -42.27
C THR A 107 11.93 -23.01 -41.99
N ASN A 108 11.97 -22.00 -42.86
CA ASN A 108 11.01 -20.87 -42.90
C ASN A 108 11.12 -19.81 -41.79
N TYR A 109 12.21 -19.78 -41.00
CA TYR A 109 12.40 -18.73 -39.97
C TYR A 109 12.44 -17.30 -40.55
N ALA A 110 12.96 -17.12 -41.77
CA ALA A 110 12.91 -15.83 -42.47
C ALA A 110 11.47 -15.38 -42.75
N GLN A 111 10.60 -16.32 -43.13
CA GLN A 111 9.18 -16.04 -43.35
C GLN A 111 8.48 -15.84 -42.01
N GLN A 112 8.86 -16.59 -40.98
CA GLN A 112 8.33 -16.45 -39.63
C GLN A 112 8.61 -15.07 -39.04
N ALA A 113 9.82 -14.51 -39.24
CA ALA A 113 10.17 -13.16 -38.84
C ALA A 113 9.28 -12.10 -39.51
N LYS A 114 9.01 -12.25 -40.82
CA LYS A 114 8.08 -11.36 -41.55
C LYS A 114 6.64 -11.49 -41.05
N THR A 115 6.19 -12.72 -40.80
CA THR A 115 4.86 -12.99 -40.24
C THR A 115 4.75 -12.38 -38.84
N ALA A 116 5.79 -12.49 -38.01
CA ALA A 116 5.85 -11.89 -36.67
C ALA A 116 5.67 -10.38 -36.73
N ALA A 117 6.48 -9.69 -37.57
CA ALA A 117 6.38 -8.24 -37.73
C ALA A 117 4.98 -7.81 -38.21
N SER A 118 4.42 -8.50 -39.21
CA SER A 118 3.07 -8.20 -39.71
C SER A 118 1.98 -8.42 -38.65
N TRP A 119 2.09 -9.50 -37.88
CA TRP A 119 1.12 -9.84 -36.84
C TRP A 119 1.19 -8.82 -35.69
N LEU A 120 2.40 -8.50 -35.21
CA LEU A 120 2.63 -7.52 -34.16
C LEU A 120 2.11 -6.15 -34.56
N SER A 121 2.44 -5.67 -35.77
CA SER A 121 1.94 -4.40 -36.29
C SER A 121 0.40 -4.33 -36.30
N THR A 122 -0.26 -5.38 -36.80
CA THR A 122 -1.73 -5.42 -36.83
C THR A 122 -2.32 -5.47 -35.42
N ARG A 123 -1.69 -6.24 -34.52
CA ARG A 123 -2.17 -6.42 -33.15
C ARG A 123 -2.04 -5.14 -32.33
N THR A 124 -0.89 -4.46 -32.40
CA THR A 124 -0.64 -3.21 -31.67
C THR A 124 -1.55 -2.11 -32.18
N GLN A 125 -1.76 -2.02 -33.50
CA GLN A 125 -2.72 -1.09 -34.08
C GLN A 125 -4.14 -1.36 -33.58
N LYS A 126 -4.59 -2.62 -33.56
CA LYS A 126 -5.93 -2.96 -33.04
C LYS A 126 -6.11 -2.57 -31.58
N ILE A 127 -5.12 -2.83 -30.73
CA ILE A 127 -5.16 -2.44 -29.31
C ILE A 127 -5.24 -0.92 -29.17
N TYR A 128 -4.41 -0.20 -29.94
CA TYR A 128 -4.39 1.24 -29.95
C TYR A 128 -5.72 1.83 -30.42
N ASP A 129 -6.28 1.31 -31.51
CA ASP A 129 -7.59 1.73 -32.03
C ASP A 129 -8.70 1.49 -31.01
N ASP A 130 -8.69 0.38 -30.27
CA ASP A 130 -9.67 0.11 -29.21
C ASP A 130 -9.56 1.11 -28.03
N ILE A 131 -8.35 1.60 -27.74
CA ILE A 131 -8.10 2.60 -26.71
C ILE A 131 -8.51 4.01 -27.20
N VAL A 132 -8.24 4.33 -28.46
CA VAL A 132 -8.50 5.66 -29.08
C VAL A 132 -9.96 5.83 -29.50
N ALA A 133 -10.61 4.81 -30.07
CA ALA A 133 -11.99 4.84 -30.52
C ALA A 133 -13.03 4.92 -29.39
N GLY A 134 -12.60 4.90 -28.13
CA GLY A 134 -13.46 5.28 -27.01
C GLY A 134 -14.50 4.24 -26.61
N VAL A 135 -14.23 2.94 -26.75
CA VAL A 135 -14.99 1.94 -25.98
C VAL A 135 -14.50 1.93 -24.52
N ARG A 136 -14.68 3.07 -23.84
CA ARG A 136 -14.92 3.10 -22.41
C ARG A 136 -16.44 2.98 -22.25
N PRO A 137 -17.00 2.10 -21.40
CA PRO A 137 -18.27 2.47 -20.80
C PRO A 137 -18.01 3.81 -20.11
N TYR A 138 -18.64 4.87 -20.63
CA TYR A 138 -18.59 6.20 -20.04
C TYR A 138 -19.10 6.07 -18.59
N ILE A 139 -18.21 6.23 -17.62
CA ILE A 139 -18.52 6.51 -16.23
C ILE A 139 -18.02 7.94 -16.03
N PRO A 140 -18.91 8.94 -15.80
CA PRO A 140 -18.48 10.30 -15.52
C PRO A 140 -17.58 10.35 -14.28
N ASP A 141 -16.75 11.41 -14.21
CA ASP A 141 -15.83 11.68 -13.10
C ASP A 141 -16.50 11.41 -11.73
N PRO A 142 -15.75 10.90 -10.73
CA PRO A 142 -16.25 10.90 -9.37
C PRO A 142 -16.58 12.35 -8.99
N VAL A 143 -17.88 12.62 -8.83
CA VAL A 143 -18.33 13.74 -8.01
C VAL A 143 -17.70 13.51 -6.65
N GLU A 144 -16.98 14.51 -6.11
CA GLU A 144 -16.52 14.43 -4.72
C GLU A 144 -17.69 13.95 -3.85
N PRO A 145 -17.46 13.03 -2.90
CA PRO A 145 -18.45 12.65 -1.90
C PRO A 145 -19.25 13.88 -1.46
N VAL A 146 -20.54 13.90 -1.73
CA VAL A 146 -21.38 14.91 -1.10
C VAL A 146 -21.42 14.54 0.37
N GLU A 147 -20.69 15.28 1.20
CA GLU A 147 -20.83 15.15 2.65
C GLU A 147 -22.28 15.48 3.00
N PHE A 148 -23.02 14.46 3.44
CA PHE A 148 -24.37 14.65 3.94
C PHE A 148 -24.28 15.41 5.26
N ALA A 149 -25.13 16.41 5.44
CA ALA A 149 -25.16 17.15 6.68
C ALA A 149 -26.13 16.46 7.66
N ASN A 150 -25.68 16.22 8.90
CA ASN A 150 -26.48 15.55 9.93
C ASN A 150 -27.80 16.29 10.25
N ASN A 151 -27.95 17.56 9.86
CA ASN A 151 -29.12 18.40 10.12
C ASN A 151 -30.10 18.50 8.94
N LYS A 152 -30.06 17.54 8.01
CA LYS A 152 -30.88 17.54 6.79
C LYS A 152 -31.75 16.30 6.67
N LEU A 153 -32.88 16.49 6.01
CA LEU A 153 -33.76 15.42 5.54
C LEU A 153 -33.57 15.20 4.05
N TYR A 154 -33.63 13.94 3.65
CA TYR A 154 -33.43 13.48 2.30
C TYR A 154 -34.58 12.56 1.87
N THR A 155 -34.98 12.65 0.60
CA THR A 155 -35.67 11.58 -0.10
C THR A 155 -34.68 10.79 -0.93
N ILE A 156 -34.89 9.48 -1.01
CA ILE A 156 -34.01 8.56 -1.72
C ILE A 156 -34.83 7.90 -2.82
N THR A 157 -34.44 8.04 -4.08
CA THR A 157 -35.23 7.58 -5.22
C THR A 157 -34.37 6.83 -6.23
N CYS A 158 -34.92 5.85 -6.93
CA CYS A 158 -34.26 5.13 -8.03
C CYS A 158 -35.15 5.19 -9.28
N GLN A 159 -34.67 4.70 -10.43
CA GLN A 159 -35.49 4.64 -11.65
C GLN A 159 -36.83 3.90 -11.44
N ARG A 160 -36.87 3.00 -10.45
CA ARG A 160 -37.99 2.12 -10.13
C ARG A 160 -38.85 2.63 -8.96
N GLY A 161 -38.59 3.81 -8.40
CA GLY A 161 -39.45 4.43 -7.38
C GLY A 161 -38.73 5.09 -6.20
N ASP A 162 -39.52 5.66 -5.29
CA ASP A 162 -39.03 6.21 -4.02
C ASP A 162 -38.75 5.08 -3.03
N LEU A 163 -37.70 5.23 -2.21
CA LEU A 163 -37.52 4.46 -0.99
C LEU A 163 -38.60 4.91 0.01
N ILE A 164 -39.43 3.97 0.44
CA ILE A 164 -40.55 4.22 1.35
C ILE A 164 -40.56 3.19 2.48
N LEU A 165 -41.15 3.57 3.62
CA LEU A 165 -41.55 2.61 4.64
C LEU A 165 -42.88 1.93 4.26
N SER A 166 -42.94 0.60 4.35
CA SER A 166 -44.14 -0.21 4.02
C SER A 166 -45.26 -0.08 5.07
N GLN A 167 -46.51 -0.36 4.68
CA GLN A 167 -47.72 -0.20 5.50
C GLN A 167 -47.71 -0.96 6.84
N ASP A 168 -46.89 -2.01 6.98
CA ASP A 168 -46.74 -2.81 8.20
C ASP A 168 -45.52 -2.40 9.07
N HIS A 169 -44.93 -1.22 8.80
CA HIS A 169 -43.97 -0.45 9.61
C HIS A 169 -42.61 -1.07 9.94
N ASN A 170 -42.30 -2.26 9.43
CA ASN A 170 -41.01 -2.90 9.65
C ASN A 170 -40.31 -3.31 8.35
N GLY A 171 -40.60 -2.70 7.20
CA GLY A 171 -39.84 -2.95 5.97
C GLY A 171 -39.73 -1.78 5.02
N LEU A 172 -38.65 -1.73 4.23
CA LEU A 172 -38.41 -0.72 3.20
C LEU A 172 -38.75 -1.26 1.81
N GLU A 173 -39.42 -0.45 1.00
CA GLU A 173 -39.81 -0.76 -0.37
C GLU A 173 -39.36 0.33 -1.34
N ALA A 174 -39.24 -0.04 -2.62
CA ALA A 174 -38.88 0.90 -3.68
C ALA A 174 -39.94 0.83 -4.80
N GLY A 175 -41.00 1.62 -4.65
CA GLY A 175 -42.25 1.47 -5.42
C GLY A 175 -42.45 2.54 -6.50
N GLN A 176 -42.76 2.11 -7.74
CA GLN A 176 -42.85 2.99 -8.91
C GLN A 176 -44.18 3.75 -9.06
N SER A 177 -45.27 3.33 -8.39
CA SER A 177 -46.51 4.09 -8.36
C SER A 177 -47.47 3.58 -7.29
N ALA A 178 -48.21 4.53 -6.73
CA ALA A 178 -49.20 4.38 -5.68
C ALA A 178 -50.31 3.38 -6.02
N TRP A 179 -50.30 2.22 -5.37
CA TRP A 179 -51.53 1.47 -5.12
C TRP A 179 -52.18 1.89 -3.79
N TRP A 180 -51.50 2.71 -2.98
CA TRP A 180 -51.95 3.32 -1.73
C TRP A 180 -51.27 4.67 -1.49
N SER A 181 -51.88 5.52 -0.67
CA SER A 181 -51.33 6.83 -0.27
C SER A 181 -50.24 6.65 0.80
N VAL A 182 -49.02 7.13 0.53
CA VAL A 182 -47.89 7.20 1.48
C VAL A 182 -47.70 8.67 1.87
N THR A 183 -47.43 8.96 3.13
CA THR A 183 -47.17 10.33 3.62
C THR A 183 -45.76 10.81 3.25
N ASP A 184 -45.52 12.12 3.25
CA ASP A 184 -44.19 12.68 2.99
C ASP A 184 -43.17 12.25 4.07
N GLU A 185 -43.63 12.07 5.32
CA GLU A 185 -42.79 11.67 6.47
C GLU A 185 -42.25 10.24 6.31
N GLU A 186 -43.02 9.32 5.72
CA GLU A 186 -42.62 7.93 5.45
C GLU A 186 -41.59 7.78 4.30
N LYS A 187 -41.31 8.87 3.58
CA LYS A 187 -40.33 8.94 2.48
C LYS A 187 -39.06 9.71 2.85
N GLN A 188 -39.05 10.31 4.03
CA GLN A 188 -37.97 11.19 4.49
C GLN A 188 -37.03 10.45 5.43
N PHE A 189 -35.74 10.60 5.16
CA PHE A 189 -34.66 9.98 5.93
C PHE A 189 -33.64 11.04 6.33
N ALA A 190 -33.00 10.85 7.47
CA ALA A 190 -31.79 11.58 7.83
C ALA A 190 -30.57 10.70 7.57
N ILE A 191 -29.47 11.30 7.14
CA ILE A 191 -28.17 10.61 7.02
C ILE A 191 -27.30 11.16 8.14
N ILE A 192 -26.95 10.29 9.08
CA ILE A 192 -26.21 10.64 10.29
C ILE A 192 -24.77 10.15 10.12
N ASN A 193 -23.84 11.08 10.05
CA ASN A 193 -22.41 10.79 10.01
C ASN A 193 -21.87 10.68 11.42
N ILE A 194 -21.23 9.55 11.71
CA ILE A 194 -20.55 9.27 12.97
C ILE A 194 -19.16 8.73 12.61
N GLU A 195 -18.12 9.44 13.05
CA GLU A 195 -16.71 9.07 12.81
C GLU A 195 -16.39 8.72 11.34
N GLY A 196 -16.95 9.47 10.38
CA GLY A 196 -16.72 9.27 8.95
C GLY A 196 -17.60 8.20 8.28
N THR A 197 -18.45 7.50 9.04
CA THR A 197 -19.42 6.54 8.51
C THR A 197 -20.82 7.15 8.44
N SER A 198 -21.49 7.04 7.29
CA SER A 198 -22.84 7.55 7.04
C SER A 198 -23.91 6.47 7.31
N TYR A 199 -24.75 6.71 8.31
CA TYR A 199 -25.85 5.82 8.72
C TYR A 199 -27.22 6.38 8.30
N LEU A 200 -28.13 5.50 7.89
CA LEU A 200 -29.48 5.90 7.51
C LEU A 200 -30.44 5.87 8.73
N TYR A 201 -31.09 6.99 9.01
CA TYR A 201 -32.02 7.15 10.14
C TYR A 201 -33.43 7.51 9.62
N SER A 202 -34.47 6.90 10.20
CA SER A 202 -35.85 7.26 9.94
C SER A 202 -36.38 8.21 11.03
N PRO A 203 -36.65 9.49 10.73
CA PRO A 203 -37.32 10.41 11.64
C PRO A 203 -38.73 9.95 12.02
N TYR A 204 -39.43 9.29 11.08
CA TYR A 204 -40.78 8.78 11.28
C TYR A 204 -40.82 7.64 12.32
N LEU A 205 -39.92 6.67 12.19
CA LEU A 205 -39.83 5.53 13.13
C LEU A 205 -38.96 5.81 14.35
N LYS A 206 -38.21 6.92 14.34
CA LYS A 206 -37.22 7.30 15.36
C LYS A 206 -36.16 6.21 15.62
N LYS A 207 -35.66 5.59 14.54
CA LYS A 207 -34.65 4.53 14.60
C LYS A 207 -33.68 4.57 13.43
N PHE A 208 -32.47 4.07 13.67
CA PHE A 208 -31.54 3.72 12.59
C PHE A 208 -32.07 2.53 11.80
N LEU A 209 -31.85 2.54 10.50
CA LEU A 209 -32.25 1.44 9.63
C LEU A 209 -31.15 0.38 9.62
N GLN A 210 -31.58 -0.86 9.86
CA GLN A 210 -30.76 -2.05 9.91
C GLN A 210 -31.35 -3.10 8.96
N THR A 211 -30.56 -4.13 8.63
CA THR A 211 -31.07 -5.31 7.93
C THR A 211 -31.86 -6.23 8.86
N GLY A 212 -32.74 -7.08 8.31
CA GLY A 212 -33.39 -8.15 9.07
C GLY A 212 -32.89 -9.52 8.64
N THR A 213 -33.24 -10.56 9.41
CA THR A 213 -32.72 -11.93 9.26
C THR A 213 -33.36 -12.75 8.12
N ALA A 214 -34.27 -12.18 7.31
CA ALA A 214 -35.04 -12.93 6.32
C ALA A 214 -34.74 -12.50 4.87
N SER A 215 -34.30 -13.47 4.08
CA SER A 215 -33.77 -13.36 2.72
C SER A 215 -34.80 -13.02 1.62
N ASN A 216 -35.63 -11.98 1.76
CA ASN A 216 -36.52 -11.48 0.67
C ASN A 216 -37.10 -10.05 0.88
N GLY A 217 -36.43 -9.16 1.62
CA GLY A 217 -36.84 -7.76 1.77
C GLY A 217 -36.00 -7.01 2.79
N LEU A 218 -35.98 -5.68 2.72
CA LEU A 218 -35.47 -4.85 3.80
C LEU A 218 -36.46 -4.91 4.96
N TRP A 219 -36.05 -5.49 6.09
CA TRP A 219 -36.81 -5.46 7.34
C TRP A 219 -36.07 -4.59 8.35
N VAL A 220 -36.80 -3.71 9.05
CA VAL A 220 -36.26 -2.81 10.09
C VAL A 220 -36.43 -3.48 11.46
N ASP A 221 -35.58 -4.46 11.77
CA ASP A 221 -35.52 -5.12 13.08
C ASP A 221 -34.35 -4.60 13.94
N GLU A 222 -34.43 -4.74 15.27
CA GLU A 222 -33.49 -4.22 16.29
C GLU A 222 -32.12 -4.94 16.34
N LEU A 223 -31.86 -5.89 15.44
CA LEU A 223 -30.79 -6.89 15.56
C LEU A 223 -29.96 -7.10 14.27
N GLY A 224 -29.82 -6.09 13.40
CA GLY A 224 -29.10 -6.26 12.13
C GLY A 224 -28.00 -5.24 11.84
N SER A 225 -27.24 -5.52 10.79
CA SER A 225 -26.13 -4.66 10.33
C SER A 225 -26.66 -3.33 9.80
N PRO A 226 -25.94 -2.21 10.03
CA PRO A 226 -26.36 -0.90 9.57
C PRO A 226 -26.41 -0.84 8.04
N ILE A 227 -27.32 0.00 7.53
CA ILE A 227 -27.36 0.35 6.12
C ILE A 227 -26.34 1.48 5.87
N ILE A 228 -25.41 1.23 4.96
CA ILE A 228 -24.31 2.12 4.58
C ILE A 228 -24.55 2.65 3.17
N ILE A 229 -24.31 3.94 2.95
CA ILE A 229 -24.41 4.57 1.62
C ILE A 229 -23.02 4.51 0.98
N ASP A 230 -22.87 3.73 -0.10
CA ASP A 230 -21.63 3.61 -0.86
C ASP A 230 -21.70 4.50 -2.11
N MET A 231 -20.70 5.36 -2.29
CA MET A 231 -20.65 6.40 -3.31
C MET A 231 -19.95 5.97 -4.60
N THR A 232 -19.69 4.69 -4.77
CA THR A 232 -19.03 4.18 -5.97
C THR A 232 -20.02 4.14 -7.14
N HIS A 233 -19.74 4.95 -8.17
CA HIS A 233 -20.30 4.93 -9.54
C HIS A 233 -21.38 5.98 -9.91
N PRO A 234 -21.05 7.29 -9.94
CA PRO A 234 -21.94 8.28 -10.53
C PRO A 234 -22.16 7.99 -12.03
N ASN A 235 -23.42 7.96 -12.47
CA ASN A 235 -23.78 8.15 -13.88
C ASN A 235 -25.13 8.87 -13.94
N GLY A 236 -25.13 10.13 -14.35
CA GLY A 236 -26.35 10.92 -14.52
C GLY A 236 -27.10 11.19 -13.20
N GLU A 237 -28.41 10.91 -13.20
CA GLU A 237 -29.34 11.27 -12.13
C GLU A 237 -29.28 10.35 -10.88
N TYR A 238 -28.82 9.10 -11.02
CA TYR A 238 -28.76 8.10 -9.94
C TYR A 238 -27.30 7.81 -9.57
N GLN A 239 -26.80 8.51 -8.55
CA GLN A 239 -25.38 8.63 -8.21
C GLN A 239 -24.91 7.71 -7.09
N TYR A 240 -25.82 7.21 -6.27
CA TYR A 240 -25.51 6.53 -5.01
C TYR A 240 -25.84 5.04 -5.09
N MET A 241 -25.04 4.19 -4.46
CA MET A 241 -25.45 2.83 -4.10
C MET A 241 -25.76 2.80 -2.61
N ILE A 242 -26.71 1.94 -2.25
CA ILE A 242 -26.97 1.63 -0.85
C ILE A 242 -26.50 0.20 -0.67
N SER A 243 -25.81 -0.05 0.42
CA SER A 243 -25.27 -1.35 0.75
C SER A 243 -25.48 -1.67 2.22
N THR A 244 -25.32 -2.95 2.52
CA THR A 244 -25.16 -3.46 3.86
C THR A 244 -24.10 -4.54 3.78
N ILE A 245 -23.89 -5.23 4.88
CA ILE A 245 -22.74 -6.07 5.11
C ILE A 245 -23.30 -7.40 5.63
N SER A 246 -23.05 -8.49 4.90
CA SER A 246 -23.57 -9.85 5.23
C SER A 246 -22.92 -10.38 6.49
N GLU A 247 -23.48 -11.35 7.23
CA GLU A 247 -22.79 -12.07 8.33
C GLU A 247 -21.38 -12.66 8.04
N TYR A 248 -20.91 -12.67 6.78
CA TYR A 248 -19.62 -13.24 6.33
C TYR A 248 -18.61 -12.22 5.75
N GLY A 249 -18.78 -10.90 5.90
CA GLY A 249 -17.78 -9.91 5.46
C GLY A 249 -17.97 -9.40 4.05
N SER A 250 -19.02 -9.87 3.39
CA SER A 250 -19.29 -9.47 2.02
C SER A 250 -20.21 -8.26 1.99
N THR A 251 -19.81 -7.23 1.23
CA THR A 251 -20.70 -6.13 0.88
C THR A 251 -21.87 -6.67 0.08
N LEU A 252 -23.06 -6.40 0.57
CA LEU A 252 -24.32 -6.79 -0.01
C LEU A 252 -25.00 -5.55 -0.59
N TRP A 253 -25.23 -5.56 -1.90
CA TRP A 253 -25.86 -4.43 -2.58
C TRP A 253 -27.37 -4.60 -2.67
N PHE A 254 -28.06 -3.49 -2.48
CA PHE A 254 -29.50 -3.44 -2.64
C PHE A 254 -29.87 -3.31 -4.13
N ASN A 255 -30.64 -4.27 -4.63
CA ASN A 255 -31.18 -4.28 -5.99
C ASN A 255 -32.70 -4.11 -5.93
N ASN A 256 -33.26 -3.21 -6.74
CA ASN A 256 -34.71 -3.10 -6.88
C ASN A 256 -35.19 -3.92 -8.09
N ASN A 257 -35.93 -5.01 -7.83
CA ASN A 257 -36.61 -5.77 -8.86
C ASN A 257 -38.13 -5.54 -8.81
N THR A 258 -38.60 -4.45 -9.45
CA THR A 258 -39.98 -4.11 -9.87
C THR A 258 -41.13 -4.19 -8.86
N SER A 259 -40.96 -4.84 -7.70
CA SER A 259 -41.96 -5.07 -6.66
C SER A 259 -41.35 -5.37 -5.29
N THR A 260 -40.05 -5.65 -5.19
CA THR A 260 -39.33 -5.90 -3.93
C THR A 260 -37.86 -5.44 -4.03
N MET A 261 -37.29 -5.04 -2.89
CA MET A 261 -35.84 -4.87 -2.76
C MET A 261 -35.20 -6.19 -2.41
N VAL A 262 -34.24 -6.63 -3.22
CA VAL A 262 -33.49 -7.88 -3.05
C VAL A 262 -32.05 -7.53 -2.69
N ILE A 263 -31.51 -8.22 -1.70
CA ILE A 263 -30.10 -8.17 -1.35
C ILE A 263 -29.39 -9.25 -2.16
N ASN A 264 -28.51 -8.87 -3.10
CA ASN A 264 -27.80 -9.86 -3.93
C ASN A 264 -26.39 -9.38 -4.28
N GLY A 265 -25.37 -10.19 -3.97
CA GLY A 265 -23.98 -9.94 -4.34
C GLY A 265 -23.67 -10.05 -5.84
N TYR A 266 -24.64 -10.49 -6.66
CA TYR A 266 -24.49 -10.65 -8.10
C TYR A 266 -25.65 -10.00 -8.88
N SER A 267 -25.46 -8.76 -9.32
CA SER A 267 -26.17 -8.24 -10.50
C SER A 267 -25.35 -7.15 -11.19
N ASN A 268 -25.41 -7.09 -12.52
CA ASN A 268 -24.81 -5.99 -13.28
C ASN A 268 -25.51 -4.69 -12.86
N PRO A 269 -24.79 -3.66 -12.39
CA PRO A 269 -25.42 -2.42 -11.95
C PRO A 269 -26.15 -1.73 -13.12
N ASP A 270 -27.45 -1.47 -12.94
CA ASP A 270 -28.28 -0.65 -13.82
C ASP A 270 -28.90 0.53 -13.07
N ALA A 271 -29.63 1.40 -13.77
CA ALA A 271 -30.21 2.62 -13.17
C ALA A 271 -31.33 2.37 -12.14
N GLY A 272 -31.79 1.12 -11.95
CA GLY A 272 -32.66 0.79 -10.83
C GLY A 272 -31.94 0.07 -9.67
N ASN A 273 -30.62 -0.12 -9.76
CA ASN A 273 -29.76 -0.52 -8.62
C ASN A 273 -28.94 0.68 -8.09
N ARG A 274 -29.27 1.88 -8.57
CA ARG A 274 -28.65 3.16 -8.20
C ARG A 274 -29.71 4.12 -7.70
N TRP A 275 -29.30 5.00 -6.81
CA TRP A 275 -30.15 5.89 -6.05
C TRP A 275 -29.77 7.34 -6.27
N LYS A 276 -30.76 8.20 -6.18
CA LYS A 276 -30.68 9.65 -6.17
C LYS A 276 -31.09 10.08 -4.78
N ILE A 277 -30.22 10.80 -4.09
CA ILE A 277 -30.50 11.35 -2.78
C ILE A 277 -30.76 12.84 -2.96
N THR A 278 -31.93 13.31 -2.52
CA THR A 278 -32.38 14.70 -2.70
C THR A 278 -32.66 15.31 -1.35
N GLU A 279 -32.01 16.42 -1.00
CA GLU A 279 -32.35 17.20 0.20
C GLU A 279 -33.78 17.75 0.07
N VAL A 280 -34.59 17.55 1.11
CA VAL A 280 -36.00 18.00 1.16
C VAL A 280 -36.34 18.82 2.39
N GLY A 281 -35.45 18.92 3.37
CA GLY A 281 -35.74 19.66 4.59
C GLY A 281 -34.61 19.71 5.59
N SER A 282 -34.89 20.30 6.75
CA SER A 282 -33.99 20.30 7.91
C SER A 282 -34.44 19.25 8.91
N PHE A 283 -33.48 18.66 9.60
CA PHE A 283 -33.65 17.65 10.65
C PHE A 283 -32.92 18.12 11.92
N ASP A 284 -33.49 17.87 13.09
CA ASP A 284 -32.79 18.02 14.37
C ASP A 284 -32.21 16.65 14.76
N PRO A 285 -30.87 16.47 14.69
CA PRO A 285 -30.26 15.18 14.95
C PRO A 285 -30.13 14.84 16.44
N THR A 286 -30.55 15.72 17.36
CA THR A 286 -30.34 15.53 18.80
C THR A 286 -30.83 14.16 19.28
N GLU A 287 -32.07 13.79 18.98
CA GLU A 287 -32.65 12.49 19.38
C GLU A 287 -31.91 11.31 18.73
N ALA A 288 -31.51 11.43 17.47
CA ALA A 288 -30.77 10.39 16.75
C ALA A 288 -29.36 10.18 17.32
N LEU A 289 -28.67 11.28 17.68
CA LEU A 289 -27.34 11.26 18.28
C LEU A 289 -27.37 10.74 19.73
N GLU A 290 -28.43 11.04 20.50
CA GLU A 290 -28.65 10.47 21.83
C GLU A 290 -28.92 8.96 21.77
N LEU A 291 -29.74 8.51 20.81
CA LEU A 291 -29.97 7.08 20.55
C LEU A 291 -28.70 6.34 20.11
N ALA A 292 -27.89 6.98 19.26
CA ALA A 292 -26.57 6.46 18.90
C ALA A 292 -25.73 6.29 20.17
N ALA A 293 -25.55 7.35 20.97
CA ALA A 293 -24.74 7.35 22.20
C ALA A 293 -25.16 6.28 23.23
N GLY A 294 -26.45 5.95 23.35
CA GLY A 294 -26.96 4.89 24.24
C GLY A 294 -26.77 3.45 23.73
N SER A 295 -26.32 3.30 22.48
CA SER A 295 -26.17 2.03 21.76
C SER A 295 -24.76 1.85 21.16
N MET A 296 -23.79 2.68 21.59
CA MET A 296 -22.39 2.59 21.15
C MET A 296 -21.61 1.64 22.04
N PHE A 297 -20.67 0.95 21.42
CA PHE A 297 -19.64 0.15 22.07
C PHE A 297 -18.26 0.71 21.74
N ALA A 298 -17.36 0.64 22.70
CA ALA A 298 -15.97 1.02 22.53
C ALA A 298 -15.23 -0.09 21.77
N VAL A 299 -14.62 0.27 20.65
CA VAL A 299 -13.67 -0.60 19.94
C VAL A 299 -12.27 -0.04 20.15
N THR A 300 -11.44 -0.76 20.90
CA THR A 300 -10.06 -0.37 21.17
C THR A 300 -9.10 -1.21 20.34
N ASN A 301 -8.47 -0.59 19.35
CA ASN A 301 -7.36 -1.19 18.61
C ASN A 301 -6.08 -1.03 19.44
N ARG A 302 -5.38 -2.13 19.75
CA ARG A 302 -4.06 -2.11 20.39
C ARG A 302 -3.01 -2.57 19.39
N PHE A 303 -1.92 -1.85 19.32
CA PHE A 303 -0.81 -2.16 18.43
C PHE A 303 0.30 -2.83 19.23
N ILE A 304 0.60 -4.09 18.89
CA ILE A 304 1.53 -4.93 19.63
C ILE A 304 2.80 -5.13 18.80
N TRP A 305 3.94 -4.78 19.39
CA TRP A 305 5.25 -5.05 18.80
C TRP A 305 6.12 -5.77 19.83
N GLU A 306 6.69 -6.92 19.42
CA GLU A 306 7.49 -7.80 20.28
C GLU A 306 6.81 -8.12 21.64
N GLY A 307 5.48 -8.31 21.61
CA GLY A 307 4.67 -8.62 22.78
C GLY A 307 4.37 -7.44 23.71
N LYS A 308 4.74 -6.21 23.34
CA LYS A 308 4.43 -4.98 24.09
C LYS A 308 3.40 -4.14 23.35
N VAL A 309 2.44 -3.57 24.08
CA VAL A 309 1.50 -2.59 23.51
C VAL A 309 2.26 -1.26 23.32
N ILE A 310 2.43 -0.85 22.06
CA ILE A 310 3.15 0.39 21.70
C ILE A 310 2.20 1.56 21.44
N GLY A 311 0.90 1.29 21.29
CA GLY A 311 -0.12 2.32 21.31
C GLY A 311 -1.52 1.75 21.20
N THR A 312 -2.50 2.66 21.29
CA THR A 312 -3.92 2.33 21.28
C THR A 312 -4.72 3.40 20.57
N GLU A 313 -5.71 2.97 19.80
CA GLU A 313 -6.73 3.82 19.19
C GLU A 313 -8.10 3.33 19.69
N THR A 314 -9.05 4.23 19.96
CA THR A 314 -10.38 3.84 20.43
C THR A 314 -11.47 4.60 19.70
N HIS A 315 -12.45 3.85 19.19
CA HIS A 315 -13.58 4.33 18.43
C HIS A 315 -14.88 4.05 19.18
N GLN A 316 -15.88 4.91 18.99
CA GLN A 316 -17.24 4.63 19.43
C GLN A 316 -18.03 4.13 18.24
N MET A 317 -18.51 2.88 18.30
CA MET A 317 -19.19 2.21 17.18
C MET A 317 -20.61 1.78 17.58
N PRO A 318 -21.63 2.00 16.75
CA PRO A 318 -22.96 1.46 17.00
C PRO A 318 -22.97 -0.07 17.03
N LYS A 319 -23.94 -0.65 17.75
CA LYS A 319 -24.24 -2.07 17.63
C LYS A 319 -24.50 -2.48 16.18
N GLY A 320 -23.88 -3.58 15.74
CA GLY A 320 -24.02 -4.15 14.39
C GLY A 320 -23.03 -3.60 13.37
N SER A 321 -22.24 -2.57 13.71
CA SER A 321 -21.22 -2.01 12.81
C SER A 321 -20.02 -2.96 12.65
N GLU A 322 -19.30 -2.88 11.53
CA GLU A 322 -18.00 -3.56 11.41
C GLU A 322 -16.95 -2.89 12.31
N PRO A 323 -15.93 -3.63 12.76
CA PRO A 323 -14.78 -3.03 13.40
C PRO A 323 -14.12 -1.98 12.50
N PRO A 324 -13.78 -0.80 13.03
CA PRO A 324 -13.08 0.22 12.27
C PRO A 324 -11.67 -0.25 11.93
N THR A 325 -11.24 -0.03 10.70
CA THR A 325 -9.84 -0.24 10.32
C THR A 325 -8.95 0.78 11.06
N PRO A 326 -7.73 0.41 11.48
CA PRO A 326 -6.78 1.35 12.04
C PRO A 326 -6.58 2.60 11.18
N SER A 327 -6.47 3.76 11.83
CA SER A 327 -6.23 5.02 11.14
C SER A 327 -4.87 5.05 10.43
N ASP A 328 -4.74 5.97 9.47
CA ASP A 328 -3.55 6.06 8.63
C ASP A 328 -2.27 6.46 9.41
N GLU A 329 -2.39 7.02 10.62
CA GLU A 329 -1.23 7.25 11.50
C GLU A 329 -0.53 5.95 11.91
N TRP A 330 -1.27 4.84 11.99
CA TRP A 330 -0.73 3.51 12.26
C TRP A 330 -0.23 2.80 11.00
N LYS A 331 -0.30 3.44 9.83
CA LYS A 331 0.17 2.89 8.56
C LYS A 331 1.44 3.63 8.12
N ASN A 332 2.57 2.93 8.15
CA ASN A 332 3.83 3.40 7.59
C ASN A 332 4.34 2.39 6.55
N ALA A 333 5.09 2.85 5.56
CA ALA A 333 5.67 2.01 4.51
C ALA A 333 6.64 0.93 5.03
N PHE A 334 7.16 1.09 6.24
CA PHE A 334 8.04 0.11 6.90
C PHE A 334 7.29 -0.88 7.80
N ILE A 335 5.96 -0.79 7.88
CA ILE A 335 5.15 -1.55 8.82
C ILE A 335 4.04 -2.28 8.07
N SER A 336 3.76 -3.52 8.50
CA SER A 336 2.50 -4.19 8.20
C SER A 336 1.77 -4.47 9.51
N LEU A 337 0.46 -4.26 9.52
CA LEU A 337 -0.40 -4.64 10.63
C LEU A 337 -1.02 -6.00 10.29
N ILE A 338 -0.76 -7.00 11.14
CA ILE A 338 -1.46 -8.28 11.07
C ILE A 338 -2.77 -8.13 11.82
N GLU A 339 -3.87 -8.43 11.14
CA GLU A 339 -5.20 -8.41 11.72
C GLU A 339 -5.36 -9.49 12.82
N PRO A 340 -6.08 -9.18 13.91
CA PRO A 340 -6.38 -10.16 14.94
C PRO A 340 -7.14 -11.36 14.37
N ALA A 341 -6.75 -12.57 14.79
CA ALA A 341 -7.36 -13.81 14.31
C ALA A 341 -8.86 -13.94 14.66
N ASP A 342 -9.27 -13.35 15.79
CA ASP A 342 -10.64 -13.37 16.30
C ASP A 342 -11.33 -12.00 16.10
N MET A 343 -11.12 -11.37 14.94
CA MET A 343 -11.81 -10.11 14.62
C MET A 343 -13.33 -10.36 14.55
N PRO A 344 -14.14 -9.65 15.37
CA PRO A 344 -15.58 -9.86 15.36
C PRO A 344 -16.16 -9.35 14.05
N TYR A 345 -17.18 -10.05 13.59
CA TYR A 345 -17.85 -9.69 12.35
C TYR A 345 -18.61 -8.36 12.47
N GLU A 346 -19.25 -8.17 13.62
CA GLU A 346 -20.01 -6.99 13.98
C GLU A 346 -19.78 -6.66 15.46
N ILE A 347 -19.84 -5.38 15.79
CA ILE A 347 -19.69 -4.88 17.15
C ILE A 347 -21.00 -5.08 17.90
N THR A 348 -20.98 -5.95 18.92
CA THR A 348 -22.16 -6.22 19.77
C THR A 348 -21.93 -5.94 21.25
N GLU A 349 -20.68 -5.66 21.60
CA GLU A 349 -20.18 -5.30 22.92
C GLU A 349 -18.86 -4.52 22.77
N ASP A 350 -18.37 -3.96 23.88
CA ASP A 350 -17.03 -3.35 23.92
C ASP A 350 -15.99 -4.41 23.57
N VAL A 351 -15.11 -4.11 22.62
CA VAL A 351 -14.10 -5.07 22.14
C VAL A 351 -12.72 -4.44 22.09
N THR A 352 -11.71 -5.26 22.36
CA THR A 352 -10.31 -4.90 22.19
C THR A 352 -9.70 -5.79 21.10
N LEU A 353 -9.10 -5.16 20.09
CA LEU A 353 -8.52 -5.82 18.93
C LEU A 353 -7.00 -5.64 18.93
N ASP A 354 -6.28 -6.75 18.95
CA ASP A 354 -4.82 -6.75 19.00
C ASP A 354 -4.24 -6.91 17.61
N TYR A 355 -3.65 -5.85 17.08
CA TYR A 355 -2.93 -5.85 15.80
C TYR A 355 -1.44 -6.09 16.06
N GLU A 356 -0.88 -7.14 15.45
CA GLU A 356 0.56 -7.37 15.51
C GLU A 356 1.28 -6.50 14.48
N VAL A 357 2.26 -5.74 14.96
CA VAL A 357 3.07 -4.82 14.15
C VAL A 357 4.29 -5.57 13.65
N GLN A 358 4.38 -5.74 12.34
CA GLN A 358 5.56 -6.29 11.68
C GLN A 358 6.41 -5.19 11.07
N TRP A 359 7.70 -5.22 11.37
CA TRP A 359 8.69 -4.27 10.87
C TRP A 359 9.46 -4.82 9.67
N TYR A 360 9.54 -4.00 8.62
CA TYR A 360 10.25 -4.27 7.36
C TYR A 360 11.24 -3.16 7.01
N GLY A 361 11.54 -2.28 7.95
CA GLY A 361 12.44 -1.17 7.71
C GLY A 361 13.91 -1.57 7.64
N PRO A 362 14.80 -0.60 7.39
CA PRO A 362 16.15 -0.88 6.91
C PRO A 362 17.13 -1.37 7.99
N PHE A 363 16.72 -1.42 9.27
CA PHE A 363 17.56 -1.82 10.41
C PHE A 363 16.80 -2.69 11.39
N ASN A 364 17.53 -3.31 12.31
CA ASN A 364 16.97 -3.96 13.49
C ASN A 364 16.96 -3.00 14.69
N PHE A 365 15.91 -3.09 15.51
CA PHE A 365 15.85 -2.35 16.77
C PHE A 365 16.75 -2.98 17.83
N SER A 366 17.33 -2.14 18.67
CA SER A 366 18.24 -2.49 19.75
C SER A 366 17.68 -1.98 21.08
N GLU A 367 17.57 -2.86 22.07
CA GLU A 367 17.11 -2.49 23.42
C GLU A 367 18.25 -2.14 24.39
N ALA A 368 19.45 -2.65 24.12
CA ALA A 368 20.63 -2.48 24.97
C ALA A 368 21.89 -2.27 24.16
N PHE A 369 22.84 -1.53 24.74
CA PHE A 369 24.10 -1.17 24.07
C PHE A 369 24.96 -2.38 23.70
N ASP A 370 25.11 -3.33 24.62
CA ASP A 370 26.03 -4.47 24.47
C ASP A 370 25.58 -5.46 23.37
N ASP A 371 24.28 -5.50 23.10
CA ASP A 371 23.64 -6.37 22.10
C ASP A 371 23.12 -5.59 20.90
N ALA A 372 23.50 -4.31 20.76
CA ALA A 372 22.97 -3.45 19.71
C ALA A 372 23.46 -3.84 18.32
N TYR A 373 22.57 -3.64 17.34
CA TYR A 373 22.92 -3.65 15.93
C TYR A 373 23.49 -2.28 15.55
N TRP A 374 24.73 -2.28 15.07
CA TRP A 374 25.46 -1.07 14.75
C TRP A 374 25.54 -0.86 13.25
N TYR A 375 25.42 0.41 12.83
CA TYR A 375 25.39 0.81 11.44
C TYR A 375 26.26 2.04 11.21
N ASN A 376 26.90 2.11 10.05
CA ASN A 376 27.37 3.38 9.50
C ASN A 376 26.22 4.03 8.75
N MET A 377 26.05 5.34 8.91
CA MET A 377 24.99 6.13 8.27
C MET A 377 25.57 7.10 7.25
N THR A 378 24.93 7.26 6.09
CA THR A 378 25.34 8.25 5.07
C THR A 378 24.21 9.16 4.62
N ILE A 379 24.59 10.34 4.12
CA ILE A 379 23.69 11.33 3.50
C ILE A 379 24.44 12.03 2.34
N ARG A 380 23.83 12.09 1.14
CA ARG A 380 24.46 12.56 -0.14
C ARG A 380 25.91 12.08 -0.40
N SER A 381 26.29 10.90 0.10
CA SER A 381 27.62 10.25 0.02
C SER A 381 28.61 10.52 1.17
N ASP A 382 28.30 11.41 2.10
CA ASP A 382 29.12 11.61 3.31
C ASP A 382 28.65 10.75 4.47
N TYR A 383 29.57 10.39 5.37
CA TYR A 383 29.23 9.66 6.58
C TYR A 383 28.79 10.59 7.71
N PHE A 384 27.73 10.16 8.40
CA PHE A 384 27.20 10.85 9.55
C PHE A 384 28.03 10.50 10.79
N VAL A 385 28.54 11.52 11.46
CA VAL A 385 29.48 11.42 12.58
C VAL A 385 28.84 11.91 13.87
N GLY A 386 28.98 11.16 14.96
CA GLY A 386 28.44 11.43 16.28
C GLY A 386 29.36 12.36 17.09
N ARG A 387 29.25 13.66 16.88
CA ARG A 387 29.83 14.68 17.77
C ARG A 387 28.98 14.96 19.01
N GLN A 388 29.65 15.44 20.07
CA GLN A 388 29.07 15.80 21.35
C GLN A 388 28.29 17.13 21.34
N GLU A 389 27.55 17.35 22.42
CA GLU A 389 26.33 18.17 22.61
C GLU A 389 26.31 19.65 22.14
N GLU A 390 27.40 20.23 21.67
CA GLU A 390 27.50 21.70 21.49
C GLU A 390 27.72 22.17 20.05
N GLU A 391 28.01 21.28 19.10
CA GLU A 391 28.26 21.67 17.71
C GLU A 391 27.30 21.02 16.71
N PRO A 392 26.85 21.77 15.68
CA PRO A 392 26.14 21.20 14.54
C PRO A 392 26.92 20.05 13.90
N TYR A 393 26.21 19.04 13.43
CA TYR A 393 26.82 17.95 12.68
C TYR A 393 27.25 18.40 11.28
N TYR A 394 28.46 17.97 10.89
CA TYR A 394 28.98 18.08 9.54
C TYR A 394 29.32 16.67 9.08
N PRO A 395 28.59 16.11 8.11
CA PRO A 395 28.99 14.87 7.46
C PRO A 395 30.36 15.05 6.80
N SER A 396 31.15 13.99 6.77
CA SER A 396 32.50 14.03 6.21
C SER A 396 32.80 12.80 5.37
N GLU A 397 33.56 13.03 4.30
CA GLU A 397 34.26 11.98 3.58
C GLU A 397 35.35 11.40 4.50
N VAL A 398 35.37 10.08 4.65
CA VAL A 398 36.32 9.36 5.51
C VAL A 398 36.77 8.08 4.83
N ASP A 399 37.98 7.64 5.16
CA ASP A 399 38.51 6.38 4.64
C ASP A 399 37.83 5.16 5.29
N GLU A 400 37.89 4.02 4.59
CA GLU A 400 37.30 2.76 5.07
C GLU A 400 37.91 2.28 6.40
N GLU A 401 39.17 2.63 6.70
CA GLU A 401 39.82 2.24 7.95
C GLU A 401 39.19 2.97 9.15
N THR A 402 38.89 4.26 9.00
CA THR A 402 38.21 5.07 10.03
C THR A 402 36.82 4.50 10.33
N LEU A 403 36.06 4.15 9.29
CA LEU A 403 34.70 3.59 9.42
C LEU A 403 34.65 2.25 10.16
N LEU A 404 35.76 1.52 10.22
CA LEU A 404 35.82 0.21 10.89
C LEU A 404 36.11 0.31 12.39
N TYR A 405 36.66 1.43 12.87
CA TYR A 405 37.18 1.51 14.24
C TYR A 405 36.76 2.77 15.00
N ASP A 406 36.31 3.81 14.31
CA ASP A 406 35.91 5.05 14.96
C ASP A 406 34.44 5.00 15.38
N GLY A 407 34.25 4.90 16.69
CA GLY A 407 32.94 4.83 17.34
C GLY A 407 32.01 5.98 16.97
N ASP A 408 32.54 7.15 16.60
CA ASP A 408 31.71 8.29 16.26
C ASP A 408 30.85 8.00 15.01
N TYR A 409 31.22 7.04 14.16
CA TYR A 409 30.44 6.67 12.96
C TYR A 409 29.48 5.50 13.16
N PHE A 410 29.37 4.97 14.37
CA PHE A 410 28.49 3.85 14.69
C PHE A 410 27.19 4.32 15.32
N TRP A 411 26.10 3.98 14.65
CA TRP A 411 24.75 4.35 15.02
C TRP A 411 23.92 3.10 15.29
N ALA A 412 23.02 3.19 16.26
CA ALA A 412 22.04 2.14 16.56
C ALA A 412 20.65 2.76 16.62
N PHE A 413 19.64 1.93 16.39
CA PHE A 413 18.24 2.35 16.41
C PHE A 413 17.51 1.57 17.51
N GLY A 414 16.68 2.24 18.30
CA GLY A 414 15.83 1.62 19.32
C GLY A 414 14.49 2.33 19.41
N GLY A 415 13.77 2.15 20.50
CA GLY A 415 12.37 2.59 20.58
C GLY A 415 11.46 1.57 19.92
N ASP A 416 10.48 2.03 19.14
CA ASP A 416 9.52 1.18 18.43
C ASP A 416 9.34 1.65 16.97
N PRO A 417 8.63 0.90 16.11
CA PRO A 417 8.43 1.23 14.70
C PRO A 417 7.83 2.60 14.40
N TYR A 418 7.12 3.22 15.34
CA TYR A 418 6.53 4.56 15.18
C TYR A 418 7.35 5.64 15.88
N HIS A 419 8.07 5.29 16.95
CA HIS A 419 8.89 6.20 17.73
C HIS A 419 10.35 5.75 17.75
N VAL A 420 11.05 5.97 16.62
CA VAL A 420 12.43 5.49 16.45
C VAL A 420 13.42 6.39 17.17
N LYS A 421 14.17 5.82 18.10
CA LYS A 421 15.27 6.48 18.80
C LYS A 421 16.57 6.19 18.06
N VAL A 422 17.40 7.21 17.88
CA VAL A 422 18.70 7.09 17.22
C VAL A 422 19.81 7.31 18.25
N TYR A 423 20.70 6.34 18.37
CA TYR A 423 21.81 6.31 19.32
C TYR A 423 23.13 6.34 18.59
N ASN A 424 24.16 6.87 19.26
CA ASN A 424 25.54 6.82 18.78
C ASN A 424 26.42 6.04 19.78
N TYR A 425 27.36 5.26 19.27
CA TYR A 425 28.23 4.39 20.05
C TYR A 425 29.04 5.13 21.12
N THR A 426 29.62 6.30 20.81
CA THR A 426 30.47 7.01 21.79
C THR A 426 29.67 7.69 22.90
N THR A 427 28.40 7.99 22.64
CA THR A 427 27.50 8.56 23.65
C THR A 427 26.69 7.52 24.42
N GLY A 428 26.59 6.29 23.90
CA GLY A 428 25.79 5.21 24.47
C GLY A 428 24.28 5.44 24.42
N PHE A 429 23.52 4.52 25.04
CA PHE A 429 22.05 4.54 25.05
C PHE A 429 21.44 5.54 26.06
N GLY A 430 22.29 6.28 26.79
CA GLY A 430 21.84 7.34 27.70
C GLY A 430 21.48 8.66 27.00
N LYS A 431 21.79 8.78 25.69
CA LYS A 431 21.50 9.97 24.89
C LYS A 431 20.91 9.58 23.55
N THR A 432 19.94 10.35 23.08
CA THR A 432 19.32 10.20 21.76
C THR A 432 19.71 11.36 20.86
N LEU A 433 19.73 11.14 19.54
CA LEU A 433 19.79 12.22 18.56
C LEU A 433 18.48 13.02 18.67
N THR A 434 18.57 14.27 19.11
CA THR A 434 17.42 15.10 19.47
C THR A 434 17.37 16.35 18.61
N ALA A 435 16.18 16.71 18.14
CA ALA A 435 15.95 17.98 17.45
C ALA A 435 16.09 19.16 18.42
N VAL A 436 17.00 20.10 18.12
CA VAL A 436 17.25 21.30 18.92
C VAL A 436 17.34 22.52 17.99
N GLY A 437 16.27 23.30 17.95
CA GLY A 437 16.15 24.45 17.04
C GLY A 437 16.22 23.99 15.58
N ASP A 438 17.22 24.48 14.83
CA ASP A 438 17.45 24.14 13.42
C ASP A 438 18.37 22.92 13.22
N TYR A 439 18.84 22.28 14.29
CA TYR A 439 19.87 21.23 14.25
C TYR A 439 19.42 19.95 14.95
N ALA A 440 20.10 18.85 14.69
CA ALA A 440 20.06 17.66 15.55
C ALA A 440 21.31 17.63 16.43
N LEU A 441 21.20 17.19 17.69
CA LEU A 441 22.30 17.06 18.66
C LEU A 441 22.07 15.84 19.54
N MET A 442 23.11 15.09 19.92
CA MET A 442 22.99 14.07 20.97
C MET A 442 22.65 14.75 22.30
N ARG A 443 21.53 14.37 22.93
CA ARG A 443 21.09 14.90 24.23
C ARG A 443 20.60 13.77 25.13
N THR A 444 20.77 13.97 26.44
CA THR A 444 20.06 13.14 27.42
C THR A 444 18.56 13.32 27.21
N GLY A 445 17.84 12.22 27.01
CA GLY A 445 16.42 12.24 26.72
C GLY A 445 15.98 10.98 25.99
N ASP A 446 14.74 11.01 25.53
CA ASP A 446 14.04 9.92 24.88
C ASP A 446 13.41 10.35 23.54
N TYR A 447 14.01 11.36 22.89
CA TYR A 447 13.50 11.90 21.63
C TYR A 447 13.44 10.80 20.56
N ALA A 448 12.30 10.76 19.86
CA ALA A 448 12.01 9.80 18.82
C ALA A 448 11.69 10.52 17.51
N TRP A 449 12.00 9.84 16.42
CA TRP A 449 11.85 10.32 15.05
C TRP A 449 10.76 9.54 14.33
N ASP A 450 10.04 10.25 13.46
CA ASP A 450 9.23 9.60 12.45
C ASP A 450 10.14 9.20 11.29
N LEU A 451 10.06 7.94 10.89
CA LEU A 451 10.73 7.46 9.68
C LEU A 451 9.76 7.39 8.52
N LEU A 452 10.17 7.95 7.39
CA LEU A 452 9.46 7.80 6.12
C LEU A 452 10.42 7.32 5.05
N PRO A 453 9.96 6.48 4.11
CA PRO A 453 10.78 6.05 2.98
C PRO A 453 11.14 7.24 2.11
N ASN A 454 12.37 7.25 1.60
CA ASN A 454 12.82 8.23 0.64
C ASN A 454 13.86 7.57 -0.26
N ARG A 455 13.49 7.30 -1.51
CA ARG A 455 14.32 6.58 -2.50
C ARG A 455 14.76 5.22 -1.95
N ASP A 456 16.05 4.93 -2.03
CA ASP A 456 16.74 3.74 -1.51
C ASP A 456 17.13 3.86 -0.03
N GLY A 457 16.55 4.82 0.70
CA GLY A 457 16.80 5.06 2.11
C GLY A 457 15.57 5.60 2.84
N PHE A 458 15.81 6.41 3.87
CA PHE A 458 14.75 6.99 4.70
C PHE A 458 15.07 8.43 5.11
N VAL A 459 14.05 9.16 5.56
CA VAL A 459 14.21 10.46 6.22
C VAL A 459 14.00 10.33 7.73
N LEU A 460 14.69 11.18 8.48
CA LEU A 460 14.41 11.44 9.89
C LEU A 460 13.55 12.70 9.98
N ARG A 461 12.25 12.54 10.19
CA ARG A 461 11.27 13.63 10.30
C ARG A 461 10.95 13.91 11.76
N LYS A 462 10.80 15.19 12.10
CA LYS A 462 10.29 15.58 13.42
C LYS A 462 8.81 15.21 13.57
N PRO A 463 8.40 14.49 14.64
CA PRO A 463 7.02 14.05 14.81
C PRO A 463 5.99 15.19 14.79
N GLU A 464 6.34 16.35 15.31
CA GLU A 464 5.43 17.48 15.45
C GLU A 464 5.22 18.31 14.16
N THR A 465 5.82 17.91 13.04
CA THR A 465 5.73 18.66 11.77
C THR A 465 5.61 17.76 10.54
N GLU A 466 4.77 18.15 9.59
CA GLU A 466 4.53 17.36 8.38
C GLU A 466 5.75 17.26 7.44
N TYR A 467 6.55 18.34 7.36
CA TYR A 467 7.57 18.52 6.32
C TYR A 467 8.97 18.88 6.83
N SER A 468 9.25 18.74 8.12
CA SER A 468 10.58 19.03 8.67
C SER A 468 11.44 17.77 8.76
N CYS A 469 12.32 17.59 7.78
CA CYS A 469 13.29 16.49 7.77
C CYS A 469 14.69 17.00 8.05
N LEU A 470 15.50 16.19 8.71
CA LEU A 470 16.93 16.42 8.84
C LEU A 470 17.59 16.34 7.45
N ASN A 471 18.32 17.39 7.05
CA ASN A 471 18.86 17.56 5.71
C ASN A 471 20.29 18.10 5.73
N GLN A 472 21.12 17.69 4.78
CA GLN A 472 22.45 18.24 4.56
C GLN A 472 22.38 19.49 3.67
N PHE A 473 22.56 20.67 4.27
CA PHE A 473 22.49 21.95 3.57
C PHE A 473 23.81 22.31 2.89
N GLY A 474 23.75 22.82 1.65
CA GLY A 474 24.93 23.34 0.94
C GLY A 474 25.77 22.30 0.19
N GLY A 475 25.32 21.04 0.12
CA GLY A 475 26.01 19.97 -0.59
C GLY A 475 26.88 19.10 0.33
N VAL A 476 27.75 18.30 -0.28
CA VAL A 476 28.74 17.43 0.41
C VAL A 476 29.60 18.28 1.35
N GLY A 477 29.80 17.81 2.59
CA GLY A 477 30.48 18.52 3.68
C GLY A 477 29.67 19.62 4.37
N GLY A 478 28.43 19.85 3.94
CA GLY A 478 27.55 20.90 4.48
C GLY A 478 26.91 20.54 5.82
N PRO A 479 26.47 21.51 6.64
CA PRO A 479 25.88 21.24 7.96
C PRO A 479 24.54 20.50 7.85
N LEU A 480 24.27 19.62 8.80
CA LEU A 480 22.96 19.01 8.98
C LEU A 480 22.02 19.97 9.70
N LYS A 481 20.91 20.32 9.05
CA LYS A 481 19.87 21.20 9.57
C LYS A 481 18.49 20.71 9.17
N PHE A 482 17.46 21.21 9.83
CA PHE A 482 16.09 20.93 9.41
C PHE A 482 15.72 21.71 8.15
N TRP A 483 15.14 20.99 7.18
CA TRP A 483 14.51 21.61 6.02
C TRP A 483 12.99 21.48 6.11
N ASN A 484 12.32 22.63 6.29
CA ASN A 484 10.87 22.75 6.44
C ASN A 484 10.18 23.02 5.10
N ASP A 485 10.14 22.03 4.22
CA ASP A 485 9.52 22.12 2.89
C ASP A 485 9.04 20.74 2.45
N LYS A 486 7.92 20.64 1.74
CA LYS A 486 7.40 19.36 1.24
C LYS A 486 8.44 18.55 0.46
N ARG A 487 9.37 19.23 -0.21
CA ARG A 487 10.48 18.59 -0.95
C ARG A 487 11.47 17.86 -0.05
N SER A 488 11.54 18.20 1.24
CA SER A 488 12.43 17.55 2.22
C SER A 488 12.15 16.05 2.34
N LEU A 489 10.92 15.60 2.07
CA LEU A 489 10.52 14.20 2.08
C LEU A 489 11.11 13.38 0.92
N THR A 490 11.51 14.03 -0.17
CA THR A 490 11.92 13.37 -1.43
C THR A 490 13.33 13.78 -1.91
N ASP A 491 13.94 14.75 -1.24
CA ASP A 491 15.25 15.25 -1.60
C ASP A 491 16.36 14.30 -1.16
N ASN A 492 17.39 14.20 -2.01
CA ASN A 492 18.56 13.37 -1.73
C ASN A 492 19.36 13.87 -0.51
N GLY A 493 19.23 15.15 -0.17
CA GLY A 493 19.81 15.75 1.03
C GLY A 493 19.18 15.37 2.33
N SER A 494 18.00 14.77 2.31
CA SER A 494 17.35 14.23 3.51
C SER A 494 17.44 12.70 3.57
N THR A 495 17.94 12.06 2.51
CA THR A 495 17.98 10.59 2.40
C THR A 495 19.16 10.04 3.19
N PHE A 496 18.85 9.41 4.32
CA PHE A 496 19.78 8.59 5.08
C PHE A 496 19.82 7.17 4.51
N ARG A 497 21.02 6.62 4.40
CA ARG A 497 21.29 5.22 4.08
C ARG A 497 22.13 4.61 5.18
N ILE A 498 21.99 3.31 5.39
CA ILE A 498 22.72 2.59 6.43
C ILE A 498 23.43 1.37 5.86
N PHE A 499 24.54 1.03 6.50
CA PHE A 499 25.35 -0.14 6.20
C PHE A 499 25.71 -0.80 7.53
N GLU A 500 25.63 -2.14 7.61
CA GLU A 500 26.00 -2.85 8.83
C GLU A 500 27.47 -2.57 9.20
N ALA A 501 27.67 -2.21 10.47
CA ALA A 501 28.97 -1.93 11.05
C ALA A 501 29.29 -2.96 12.15
N ASN A 502 30.58 -3.21 12.39
CA ASN A 502 31.02 -4.14 13.42
C ASN A 502 32.00 -3.45 14.40
N PRO A 503 31.49 -2.77 15.44
CA PRO A 503 32.31 -1.98 16.37
C PRO A 503 33.22 -2.82 17.26
N SER A 504 32.94 -4.13 17.40
CA SER A 504 33.81 -4.98 18.22
C SER A 504 35.16 -5.22 17.55
N GLY A 505 35.27 -5.00 16.23
CA GLY A 505 36.46 -5.30 15.46
C GLY A 505 36.86 -6.78 15.60
N ILE A 506 37.60 -7.31 14.64
CA ILE A 506 38.51 -8.40 14.99
C ILE A 506 39.56 -7.72 15.87
N SER A 507 39.55 -7.99 17.18
CA SER A 507 40.46 -7.43 18.19
C SER A 507 41.84 -7.10 17.62
N SER A 508 42.32 -5.89 17.89
CA SER A 508 43.59 -5.29 17.45
C SER A 508 44.73 -6.30 17.22
N PRO A 509 45.62 -6.09 16.23
CA PRO A 509 46.74 -6.99 15.98
C PRO A 509 47.58 -7.12 17.25
N LEU A 510 47.46 -8.27 17.92
CA LEU A 510 48.43 -8.68 18.93
C LEU A 510 49.74 -8.84 18.18
N ALA A 511 50.64 -7.87 18.34
CA ALA A 511 52.03 -8.06 17.99
C ALA A 511 52.48 -9.40 18.61
N ILE A 512 52.84 -10.36 17.77
CA ILE A 512 53.37 -11.65 18.22
C ILE A 512 54.79 -11.36 18.72
N SER A 513 54.91 -10.80 19.91
CA SER A 513 56.15 -10.81 20.66
C SER A 513 56.32 -12.22 21.21
N GLY A 514 57.48 -12.82 20.94
CA GLY A 514 57.81 -14.19 21.31
C GLY A 514 57.78 -14.39 22.81
N GLY A 515 56.62 -14.76 23.35
CA GLY A 515 56.42 -15.21 24.71
C GLY A 515 55.93 -16.66 24.69
N THR A 516 56.64 -17.51 25.41
CA THR A 516 56.36 -18.94 25.58
C THR A 516 54.95 -19.16 26.14
N GLY A 517 54.00 -19.63 25.32
CA GLY A 517 52.71 -20.14 25.81
C GLY A 517 51.47 -20.04 24.90
N ASN A 518 51.49 -19.26 23.81
CA ASN A 518 50.32 -19.10 22.93
C ASN A 518 50.57 -19.71 21.54
N GLU A 519 50.02 -20.90 21.28
CA GLU A 519 50.07 -21.55 19.96
C GLU A 519 48.97 -20.98 19.04
N SER A 520 49.33 -20.66 17.79
CA SER A 520 48.41 -20.16 16.76
C SER A 520 48.40 -21.12 15.57
N TYR A 521 47.25 -21.33 14.93
CA TYR A 521 47.09 -22.22 13.78
C TYR A 521 46.50 -21.47 12.58
N ASN A 522 46.85 -21.81 11.34
CA ASN A 522 46.15 -21.28 10.17
C ASN A 522 44.82 -22.02 9.92
N LEU A 523 44.05 -21.59 8.91
CA LEU A 523 42.78 -22.23 8.53
C LEU A 523 42.92 -23.70 8.08
N ALA A 524 44.13 -24.15 7.74
CA ALA A 524 44.44 -25.54 7.44
C ALA A 524 44.86 -26.36 8.68
N GLY A 525 44.75 -25.78 9.89
CA GLY A 525 45.12 -26.44 11.15
C GLY A 525 46.64 -26.53 11.37
N GLN A 526 47.45 -25.84 10.57
CA GLN A 526 48.90 -25.87 10.70
C GLN A 526 49.36 -24.84 11.71
N ARG A 527 50.22 -25.24 12.65
CA ARG A 527 50.82 -24.32 13.61
C ARG A 527 51.66 -23.29 12.88
N VAL A 528 51.45 -22.01 13.20
CA VAL A 528 52.21 -20.89 12.62
C VAL A 528 53.12 -20.26 13.68
N SER A 529 54.38 -20.03 13.31
CA SER A 529 55.38 -19.36 14.14
C SER A 529 56.11 -18.30 13.31
N GLY A 530 56.22 -17.07 13.82
CA GLY A 530 56.90 -15.96 13.14
C GLY A 530 55.96 -15.01 12.37
N ARG A 531 56.51 -14.28 11.39
CA ARG A 531 55.74 -13.34 10.54
C ARG A 531 54.88 -14.14 9.55
N TYR A 532 53.58 -14.20 9.81
CA TYR A 532 52.58 -14.88 8.97
C TYR A 532 51.53 -13.86 8.56
N LYS A 533 51.16 -13.85 7.27
CA LYS A 533 50.13 -12.97 6.71
C LYS A 533 48.93 -13.83 6.27
N GLY A 534 47.77 -13.61 6.86
CA GLY A 534 46.57 -14.42 6.65
C GLY A 534 45.71 -14.60 7.89
N ILE A 535 44.69 -15.45 7.83
CA ILE A 535 43.76 -15.72 8.94
C ILE A 535 44.31 -16.86 9.81
N VAL A 536 44.37 -16.65 11.13
CA VAL A 536 44.77 -17.65 12.12
C VAL A 536 43.66 -17.90 13.14
N ILE A 537 43.67 -19.08 13.75
CA ILE A 537 42.82 -19.50 14.86
C ILE A 537 43.66 -19.44 16.14
N LYS A 538 43.25 -18.61 17.10
CA LYS A 538 43.88 -18.50 18.42
C LYS A 538 42.80 -18.64 19.49
N ASN A 539 42.97 -19.58 20.42
CA ASN A 539 41.98 -19.90 21.47
C ASN A 539 40.55 -20.06 20.92
N GLY A 540 40.40 -20.67 19.74
CA GLY A 540 39.10 -20.92 19.10
C GLY A 540 38.49 -19.76 18.29
N ARG A 541 39.17 -18.61 18.16
CA ARG A 541 38.66 -17.45 17.40
C ARG A 541 39.50 -17.15 16.16
N LYS A 542 38.85 -16.72 15.07
CA LYS A 542 39.49 -16.29 13.81
C LYS A 542 40.07 -14.88 13.97
N VAL A 543 41.34 -14.69 13.64
CA VAL A 543 42.08 -13.43 13.73
C VAL A 543 42.82 -13.19 12.42
N LEU A 544 42.68 -12.00 11.82
CA LEU A 544 43.43 -11.61 10.63
C LEU A 544 44.81 -11.06 11.04
N VAL A 545 45.88 -11.64 10.53
CA VAL A 545 47.27 -11.19 10.74
C VAL A 545 47.75 -10.51 9.46
N LYS A 546 48.03 -9.20 9.53
CA LYS A 546 48.49 -8.38 8.40
C LYS A 546 50.00 -8.45 8.18
#